data_AF-A0A3D8LC02-F1
#
_entry.id   AF-A0A3D8LC02-F1
#
_cell.length_a   1.000
_cell.length_b   1.000
_cell.length_c   1.000
_cell.angle_alpha   90.00
_cell.angle_beta   90.00
_cell.angle_gamma   90.00
#
_symmetry.space_group_name_H-M   'P 1'
#
loop_
_entity.id
_entity.type
_entity.pdbx_description
1 polymer ?
#
loop_
_entity_poly.entity_id
_entity_poly.type
_entity_poly.pdbx_seq_one_letter_code
_entity_poly.pdbx_strand_id
1 'polypeptide(L)'
;MTLNNNNKTSRDSNIELLRIVLMLMIIGFHLIVHGAQMGGPIGDHVITDSSSVAYVFLKSFLIIAVNCFVFISGFYRIKFKIKTLLSLFFQAVFYSVAINLAVDLLSLEYISYKMYIKAMFAAFSGIWWFLTAYLGLYLLSPLLNNAIDTFNKHQFLFILISVTLINSVSGFMFGAGPIVGTNSGFSLISFVHIYLIAQYISKYVNLDKLTKYSPAVYVVSSLTVFLLAIFSITQMSQTGIGKIYAYNNPLVLIAAVSFFFFFKNLRFRSSFVNSISPYVLGVYLFHDHPLTRKYLIENLFNLSQHRSVWLHFFSLLLITVLVFFAGFIIDKIREIILTPVTQRIIQKFNLARVERVFSMKPS
;
A
#
# COMPACT_ATOMS: atom_id res chain seq x y z
N MET A 1 35.06 19.93 22.08
CA MET A 1 34.66 19.67 20.68
C MET A 1 33.57 18.61 20.66
N THR A 2 32.32 19.03 20.83
CA THR A 2 31.14 18.15 20.70
C THR A 2 30.51 18.41 19.34
N LEU A 3 30.77 17.50 18.39
CA LEU A 3 30.14 17.51 17.07
C LEU A 3 28.64 17.22 17.25
N ASN A 4 27.85 18.30 17.24
CA ASN A 4 26.40 18.27 17.23
C ASN A 4 25.91 17.74 15.87
N ASN A 5 25.77 16.42 15.76
CA ASN A 5 25.47 15.73 14.50
C ASN A 5 23.94 15.71 14.24
N ASN A 6 23.32 16.89 14.20
CA ASN A 6 21.88 17.07 14.00
C ASN A 6 21.51 17.49 12.56
N ASN A 7 22.21 16.98 11.55
CA ASN A 7 21.70 17.00 10.18
C ASN A 7 20.62 15.92 10.01
N LYS A 8 19.48 16.08 10.68
CA LYS A 8 18.25 15.36 10.29
C LYS A 8 17.91 15.84 8.89
N THR A 9 18.11 14.98 7.89
CA THR A 9 17.63 15.19 6.52
C THR A 9 16.18 15.64 6.56
N SER A 10 15.91 16.85 6.07
CA SER A 10 14.56 17.42 5.99
C SER A 10 13.67 16.49 5.17
N ARG A 11 12.56 16.02 5.76
CA ARG A 11 11.58 15.18 5.05
C ARG A 11 10.78 16.04 4.07
N ASP A 12 10.44 15.44 2.94
CA ASP A 12 9.59 16.03 1.91
C ASP A 12 8.12 16.02 2.39
N SER A 13 7.65 17.10 3.02
CA SER A 13 6.30 17.16 3.62
C SER A 13 5.17 16.87 2.65
N ASN A 14 5.36 17.16 1.36
CA ASN A 14 4.41 16.79 0.32
C ASN A 14 4.28 15.26 0.13
N ILE A 15 5.39 14.52 0.17
CA ILE A 15 5.38 13.05 0.11
C ILE A 15 4.90 12.44 1.43
N GLU A 16 5.22 13.07 2.57
CA GLU A 16 4.69 12.63 3.85
C GLU A 16 3.16 12.81 3.92
N LEU A 17 2.63 13.92 3.38
CA LEU A 17 1.19 14.11 3.21
C LEU A 17 0.59 13.08 2.27
N LEU A 18 1.25 12.79 1.14
CA LEU A 18 0.81 11.76 0.21
C LEU A 18 0.65 10.41 0.94
N ARG A 19 1.62 9.98 1.76
CA ARG A 19 1.52 8.73 2.53
C ARG A 19 0.31 8.71 3.47
N ILE A 20 -0.02 9.84 4.12
CA ILE A 20 -1.20 9.95 4.98
C ILE A 20 -2.48 9.84 4.15
N VAL A 21 -2.57 10.56 3.04
CA VAL A 21 -3.73 10.53 2.13
C VAL A 21 -3.93 9.12 1.56
N LEU A 22 -2.86 8.47 1.10
CA LEU A 22 -2.93 7.09 0.62
C LEU A 22 -3.42 6.13 1.69
N MET A 23 -3.06 6.31 2.97
CA MET A 23 -3.55 5.48 4.05
C MET A 23 -5.05 5.67 4.29
N LEU A 24 -5.53 6.92 4.28
CA LEU A 24 -6.96 7.21 4.34
C LEU A 24 -7.72 6.59 3.16
N MET A 25 -7.13 6.65 1.95
CA MET A 25 -7.71 6.01 0.76
C MET A 25 -7.80 4.49 0.91
N ILE A 26 -6.78 3.85 1.49
CA ILE A 26 -6.77 2.39 1.75
C ILE A 26 -7.86 2.02 2.76
N ILE A 27 -8.00 2.75 3.87
CA ILE A 27 -9.04 2.49 4.88
C ILE A 27 -10.42 2.61 4.24
N GLY A 28 -10.69 3.72 3.53
CA GLY A 28 -11.97 3.92 2.85
C GLY A 28 -12.26 2.85 1.80
N PHE A 29 -11.23 2.44 1.04
CA PHE A 29 -11.33 1.35 0.07
C PHE A 29 -11.70 0.02 0.74
N HIS A 30 -11.02 -0.34 1.84
CA HIS A 30 -11.31 -1.57 2.59
C HIS A 30 -12.71 -1.56 3.22
N LEU A 31 -13.16 -0.42 3.75
CA LEU A 31 -14.53 -0.29 4.26
C LEU A 31 -15.56 -0.55 3.16
N ILE A 32 -15.37 0.01 1.96
CA ILE A 32 -16.29 -0.21 0.84
C ILE A 32 -16.22 -1.67 0.36
N VAL A 33 -15.01 -2.19 0.11
CA VAL A 33 -14.82 -3.53 -0.47
C VAL A 33 -15.33 -4.63 0.45
N HIS A 34 -15.03 -4.54 1.74
CA HIS A 34 -15.41 -5.58 2.69
C HIS A 34 -16.78 -5.33 3.34
N GLY A 35 -17.14 -4.07 3.59
CA GLY A 35 -18.38 -3.71 4.25
C GLY A 35 -19.60 -3.73 3.33
N ALA A 36 -19.50 -3.16 2.13
CA ALA A 36 -20.61 -3.18 1.17
C ALA A 36 -20.75 -4.54 0.46
N GLN A 37 -19.93 -5.53 0.82
CA GLN A 37 -19.75 -6.79 0.09
C GLN A 37 -19.47 -6.57 -1.42
N MET A 38 -19.02 -5.36 -1.76
CA MET A 38 -18.69 -4.92 -3.10
C MET A 38 -17.28 -5.38 -3.42
N GLY A 39 -17.07 -6.71 -3.37
CA GLY A 39 -15.94 -7.49 -3.84
C GLY A 39 -14.57 -6.82 -3.85
N GLY A 40 -13.55 -7.54 -3.36
CA GLY A 40 -12.22 -7.38 -3.94
C GLY A 40 -12.27 -7.62 -5.47
N PRO A 41 -11.13 -7.64 -6.17
CA PRO A 41 -11.11 -7.89 -7.62
C PRO A 41 -11.61 -9.30 -8.06
N ILE A 42 -12.43 -10.00 -7.27
CA ILE A 42 -12.95 -11.36 -7.51
C ILE A 42 -14.43 -11.53 -7.01
N GLY A 43 -15.09 -10.51 -6.44
CA GLY A 43 -16.47 -10.65 -5.92
C GLY A 43 -17.57 -10.16 -6.89
N ASP A 44 -18.80 -10.67 -6.71
CA ASP A 44 -19.99 -10.22 -7.46
C ASP A 44 -20.35 -8.77 -7.10
N HIS A 45 -20.74 -7.99 -8.11
CA HIS A 45 -21.09 -6.58 -7.96
C HIS A 45 -22.49 -6.35 -8.51
N VAL A 46 -23.49 -6.42 -7.63
CA VAL A 46 -24.85 -6.07 -8.01
C VAL A 46 -25.04 -4.57 -7.74
N ILE A 47 -25.34 -3.79 -8.79
CA ILE A 47 -25.87 -2.44 -8.60
C ILE A 47 -27.33 -2.60 -8.19
N THR A 48 -27.62 -2.43 -6.91
CA THR A 48 -28.98 -2.53 -6.37
C THR A 48 -29.60 -1.15 -6.13
N ASP A 49 -28.78 -0.12 -5.93
CA ASP A 49 -29.22 1.22 -5.59
C ASP A 49 -28.21 2.32 -6.02
N SER A 50 -28.53 3.58 -5.72
CA SER A 50 -27.64 4.72 -5.97
C SER A 50 -26.36 4.68 -5.13
N SER A 51 -26.40 4.09 -3.94
CA SER A 51 -25.23 3.85 -3.09
C SER A 51 -24.21 2.96 -3.80
N SER A 52 -24.70 1.95 -4.51
CA SER A 52 -23.89 1.00 -5.26
C SER A 52 -23.06 1.67 -6.36
N VAL A 53 -23.66 2.59 -7.12
CA VAL A 53 -22.95 3.36 -8.15
C VAL A 53 -21.88 4.26 -7.52
N ALA A 54 -22.20 4.88 -6.37
CA ALA A 54 -21.25 5.72 -5.65
C ALA A 54 -20.07 4.92 -5.06
N TYR A 55 -20.28 3.67 -4.63
CA TYR A 55 -19.18 2.77 -4.26
C TYR A 55 -18.27 2.45 -5.45
N VAL A 56 -18.84 2.11 -6.61
CA VAL A 56 -18.06 1.84 -7.84
C VAL A 56 -17.24 3.08 -8.23
N PHE A 57 -17.84 4.27 -8.14
CA PHE A 57 -17.15 5.54 -8.35
C PHE A 57 -15.98 5.71 -7.39
N LEU A 58 -16.21 5.66 -6.07
CA LEU A 58 -15.15 5.85 -5.08
C LEU A 58 -14.04 4.80 -5.22
N LYS A 59 -14.38 3.53 -5.41
CA LYS A 59 -13.39 2.45 -5.64
C LYS A 59 -12.41 2.80 -6.76
N SER A 60 -12.89 3.36 -7.88
CA SER A 60 -12.05 3.73 -9.03
C SER A 60 -11.05 4.85 -8.73
N PHE A 61 -11.33 5.71 -7.76
CA PHE A 61 -10.42 6.76 -7.31
C PHE A 61 -9.48 6.27 -6.19
N LEU A 62 -9.93 5.34 -5.34
CA LEU A 62 -9.21 4.86 -4.17
C LEU A 62 -8.23 3.70 -4.45
N ILE A 63 -8.56 2.81 -5.40
CA ILE A 63 -7.79 1.57 -5.71
C ILE A 63 -6.30 1.83 -5.98
N ILE A 64 -5.95 3.00 -6.50
CA ILE A 64 -4.59 3.39 -6.87
C ILE A 64 -3.62 3.45 -5.69
N ALA A 65 -4.12 3.50 -4.46
CA ALA A 65 -3.34 3.90 -3.30
C ALA A 65 -2.17 2.95 -3.01
N VAL A 66 -2.39 1.65 -3.15
CA VAL A 66 -1.37 0.61 -2.95
C VAL A 66 -0.24 0.74 -3.97
N ASN A 67 -0.58 0.89 -5.25
CA ASN A 67 0.40 1.09 -6.32
C ASN A 67 1.23 2.35 -6.10
N CYS A 68 0.59 3.43 -5.65
CA CYS A 68 1.27 4.68 -5.35
C CYS A 68 2.26 4.53 -4.17
N PHE A 69 1.91 3.78 -3.11
CA PHE A 69 2.82 3.46 -2.01
C PHE A 69 4.09 2.75 -2.46
N VAL A 70 3.95 1.77 -3.35
CA VAL A 70 5.10 1.05 -3.92
C VAL A 70 5.91 1.97 -4.85
N PHE A 71 5.23 2.79 -5.65
CA PHE A 71 5.86 3.77 -6.54
C PHE A 71 6.75 4.75 -5.77
N ILE A 72 6.29 5.29 -4.63
CA ILE A 72 7.12 6.15 -3.76
C ILE A 72 8.41 5.43 -3.38
N SER A 73 8.32 4.14 -3.04
CA SER A 73 9.49 3.36 -2.61
C SER A 73 10.50 3.15 -3.75
N GLY A 74 10.04 2.95 -4.99
CA GLY A 74 10.90 2.90 -6.17
C GLY A 74 11.49 4.25 -6.54
N PHE A 75 10.67 5.31 -6.56
CA PHE A 75 11.10 6.65 -6.97
C PHE A 75 12.22 7.20 -6.09
N TYR A 76 12.11 6.97 -4.77
CA TYR A 76 13.12 7.38 -3.78
C TYR A 76 14.21 6.33 -3.54
N ARG A 77 14.16 5.20 -4.26
CA ARG A 77 15.11 4.09 -4.20
C ARG A 77 15.32 3.52 -2.79
N ILE A 78 14.74 2.35 -2.52
CA ILE A 78 14.93 1.66 -1.23
C ILE A 78 16.43 1.42 -1.00
N LYS A 79 16.92 1.83 0.18
CA LYS A 79 18.23 1.45 0.71
C LYS A 79 18.04 0.41 1.79
N PHE A 80 18.60 -0.77 1.56
CA PHE A 80 18.51 -1.86 2.53
C PHE A 80 19.23 -1.48 3.83
N LYS A 81 18.52 -1.68 4.94
CA LYS A 81 18.97 -1.45 6.31
C LYS A 81 18.37 -2.54 7.17
N ILE A 82 19.21 -3.23 7.93
CA ILE A 82 18.76 -4.35 8.77
C ILE A 82 17.79 -3.86 9.85
N LYS A 83 18.00 -2.62 10.35
CA LYS A 83 17.12 -1.98 11.31
C LYS A 83 15.69 -1.82 10.77
N THR A 84 15.55 -1.45 9.49
CA THR A 84 14.23 -1.31 8.86
C THR A 84 13.58 -2.67 8.69
N LEU A 85 14.32 -3.69 8.23
CA LEU A 85 13.80 -5.05 8.10
C LEU A 85 13.25 -5.59 9.43
N LEU A 86 14.06 -5.50 10.49
CA LEU A 86 13.65 -5.94 11.84
C LEU A 86 12.48 -5.13 12.37
N SER A 87 12.46 -3.81 12.12
CA SER A 87 11.35 -2.96 12.52
C SER A 87 10.05 -3.37 11.84
N LEU A 88 10.06 -3.64 10.52
CA LEU A 88 8.89 -4.13 9.79
C LEU A 88 8.42 -5.48 10.34
N PHE A 89 9.35 -6.40 10.61
CA PHE A 89 9.05 -7.71 11.17
C PHE A 89 8.40 -7.61 12.56
N PHE A 90 9.04 -6.91 13.50
CA PHE A 90 8.52 -6.79 14.88
C PHE A 90 7.21 -6.01 14.95
N GLN A 91 7.00 -5.02 14.07
CA GLN A 91 5.72 -4.34 13.94
C GLN A 91 4.60 -5.31 13.56
N ALA A 92 4.82 -6.15 12.55
CA ALA A 92 3.86 -7.14 12.11
C ALA A 92 3.49 -8.11 13.23
N VAL A 93 4.52 -8.62 13.92
CA VAL A 93 4.34 -9.55 15.04
C VAL A 93 3.59 -8.88 16.18
N PHE A 94 3.99 -7.67 16.58
CA PHE A 94 3.31 -6.93 17.64
C PHE A 94 1.83 -6.77 17.35
N TYR A 95 1.47 -6.25 16.17
CA TYR A 95 0.07 -6.03 15.84
C TYR A 95 -0.72 -7.32 15.79
N SER A 96 -0.17 -8.37 15.17
CA SER A 96 -0.88 -9.63 15.04
C SER A 96 -1.12 -10.27 16.41
N VAL A 97 -0.12 -10.23 17.30
CA VAL A 97 -0.23 -10.83 18.63
C VAL A 97 -1.10 -10.00 19.56
N ALA A 98 -0.89 -8.69 19.60
CA ALA A 98 -1.63 -7.80 20.48
C ALA A 98 -3.13 -7.80 20.15
N ILE A 99 -3.49 -7.85 18.87
CA ILE A 99 -4.91 -7.91 18.47
C ILE A 99 -5.52 -9.27 18.82
N ASN A 100 -4.83 -10.39 18.53
CA ASN A 100 -5.30 -11.72 18.92
C ASN A 100 -5.49 -11.81 20.44
N LEU A 101 -4.51 -11.35 21.21
CA LEU A 101 -4.57 -11.34 22.67
C LEU A 101 -5.71 -10.46 23.20
N ALA A 102 -5.92 -9.27 22.62
CA ALA A 102 -7.02 -8.40 23.03
C ALA A 102 -8.39 -9.04 22.79
N VAL A 103 -8.59 -9.69 21.64
CA VAL A 103 -9.85 -10.39 21.30
C VAL A 103 -10.10 -11.57 22.25
N ASP A 104 -9.06 -12.34 22.56
CA ASP A 104 -9.10 -13.49 23.46
C ASP A 104 -9.40 -13.06 24.91
N LEU A 105 -8.69 -12.04 25.43
CA LEU A 105 -8.89 -11.50 26.79
C LEU A 105 -10.26 -10.86 26.98
N LEU A 106 -10.81 -10.24 25.94
CA LEU A 106 -12.16 -9.67 25.96
C LEU A 106 -13.24 -10.74 25.72
N SER A 107 -12.87 -12.01 25.57
CA SER A 107 -13.78 -13.13 25.30
C SER A 107 -14.68 -12.89 24.08
N LEU A 108 -14.19 -12.16 23.08
CA LEU A 108 -14.96 -11.85 21.89
C LEU A 108 -14.94 -13.02 20.89
N GLU A 109 -13.80 -13.71 20.78
CA GLU A 109 -13.64 -14.95 20.00
C GLU A 109 -12.55 -15.84 20.60
N TYR A 110 -12.69 -17.16 20.45
CA TYR A 110 -11.64 -18.11 20.85
C TYR A 110 -10.47 -18.09 19.85
N ILE A 111 -9.27 -17.80 20.35
CA ILE A 111 -8.06 -17.81 19.53
C ILE A 111 -7.27 -19.10 19.76
N SER A 112 -7.22 -19.95 18.73
CA SER A 112 -6.47 -21.20 18.82
C SER A 112 -4.95 -20.98 18.92
N TYR A 113 -4.22 -21.92 19.53
CA TYR A 113 -2.76 -21.91 19.56
C TYR A 113 -2.11 -21.82 18.17
N LYS A 114 -2.72 -22.43 17.14
CA LYS A 114 -2.26 -22.33 15.74
C LYS A 114 -2.28 -20.88 15.22
N MET A 115 -3.25 -20.07 15.64
CA MET A 115 -3.32 -18.66 15.27
C MET A 115 -2.22 -17.84 15.93
N TYR A 116 -1.85 -18.13 17.18
CA TYR A 116 -0.71 -17.49 17.82
C TYR A 116 0.63 -17.84 17.15
N ILE A 117 0.82 -19.09 16.71
CA ILE A 117 1.99 -19.45 15.90
C ILE A 117 1.98 -18.64 14.60
N LYS A 118 0.84 -18.59 13.89
CA LYS A 118 0.73 -17.80 12.65
C LYS A 118 1.02 -16.31 12.89
N ALA A 119 0.60 -15.75 14.03
CA ALA A 119 0.85 -14.37 14.42
C ALA A 119 2.34 -14.06 14.65
N MET A 120 3.12 -15.01 15.18
CA MET A 120 4.58 -14.88 15.29
C MET A 120 5.29 -14.74 13.95
N PHE A 121 4.67 -15.25 12.87
CA PHE A 121 5.18 -15.17 11.51
C PHE A 121 4.35 -14.24 10.62
N ALA A 122 3.61 -13.29 11.22
CA ALA A 122 2.65 -12.45 10.50
C ALA A 122 3.23 -11.67 9.31
N ALA A 123 4.52 -11.33 9.38
CA ALA A 123 5.29 -10.70 8.30
C ALA A 123 5.43 -11.58 7.04
N PHE A 124 5.35 -12.89 7.19
CA PHE A 124 5.56 -13.88 6.11
C PHE A 124 4.32 -14.75 5.84
N SER A 125 3.41 -14.86 6.80
CA SER A 125 2.25 -15.76 6.73
C SER A 125 1.10 -15.24 5.84
N GLY A 126 1.27 -14.10 5.19
CA GLY A 126 0.27 -13.50 4.30
C GLY A 126 -0.96 -12.94 5.01
N ILE A 127 -0.91 -12.70 6.34
CA ILE A 127 -2.00 -12.01 7.05
C ILE A 127 -2.25 -10.63 6.42
N TRP A 128 -1.16 -9.91 6.14
CA TRP A 128 -1.16 -8.70 5.36
C TRP A 128 -0.40 -8.94 4.07
N TRP A 129 -1.14 -9.20 2.98
CA TRP A 129 -0.54 -9.51 1.68
C TRP A 129 0.44 -8.41 1.22
N PHE A 130 0.09 -7.14 1.46
CA PHE A 130 0.91 -5.98 1.09
C PHE A 130 2.25 -6.02 1.82
N LEU A 131 2.24 -6.26 3.14
CA LEU A 131 3.46 -6.29 3.94
C LEU A 131 4.38 -7.43 3.50
N THR A 132 3.83 -8.63 3.27
CA THR A 132 4.60 -9.78 2.79
C THR A 132 5.27 -9.49 1.44
N ALA A 133 4.52 -8.95 0.47
CA ALA A 133 5.06 -8.59 -0.83
C ALA A 133 6.09 -7.44 -0.73
N TYR A 134 5.83 -6.46 0.13
CA TYR A 134 6.72 -5.33 0.36
C TYR A 134 8.05 -5.76 1.00
N LEU A 135 8.02 -6.71 1.94
CA LEU A 135 9.23 -7.30 2.52
C LEU A 135 10.05 -8.04 1.47
N GLY A 136 9.40 -8.79 0.57
CA GLY A 136 10.06 -9.39 -0.59
C GLY A 136 10.76 -8.34 -1.46
N LEU A 137 10.05 -7.25 -1.80
CA LEU A 137 10.64 -6.15 -2.57
C LEU A 137 11.80 -5.48 -1.82
N TYR A 138 11.65 -5.27 -0.51
CA TYR A 138 12.68 -4.66 0.34
C TYR A 138 13.97 -5.48 0.34
N LEU A 139 13.85 -6.80 0.48
CA LEU A 139 14.97 -7.75 0.43
C LEU A 139 15.61 -7.83 -0.96
N LEU A 140 14.81 -7.75 -2.04
CA LEU A 140 15.31 -7.73 -3.41
C LEU A 140 15.86 -6.37 -3.84
N SER A 141 15.58 -5.30 -3.10
CA SER A 141 15.94 -3.94 -3.50
C SER A 141 17.44 -3.73 -3.78
N PRO A 142 18.42 -4.31 -3.05
CA PRO A 142 19.84 -4.16 -3.40
C PRO A 142 20.18 -4.75 -4.76
N LEU A 143 19.64 -5.94 -5.07
CA LEU A 143 19.84 -6.61 -6.34
C LEU A 143 19.27 -5.78 -7.50
N LEU A 144 18.02 -5.31 -7.36
CA LEU A 144 17.35 -4.48 -8.36
C LEU A 144 18.11 -3.17 -8.59
N ASN A 145 18.54 -2.54 -7.51
CA ASN A 145 19.28 -1.28 -7.55
C ASN A 145 20.62 -1.42 -8.28
N ASN A 146 21.38 -2.49 -8.00
CA ASN A 146 22.65 -2.73 -8.66
C ASN A 146 22.45 -3.02 -10.16
N ALA A 147 21.46 -3.84 -10.51
CA ALA A 147 21.13 -4.11 -11.91
C ALA A 147 20.81 -2.82 -12.68
N ILE A 148 19.96 -1.95 -12.13
CA ILE A 148 19.56 -0.67 -12.75
C ILE A 148 20.74 0.29 -12.94
N ASP A 149 21.71 0.27 -12.02
CA ASP A 149 22.90 1.12 -12.14
C ASP A 149 23.84 0.63 -13.24
N THR A 150 23.93 -0.69 -13.46
CA THR A 150 24.75 -1.27 -14.52
C THR A 150 24.13 -1.16 -15.92
N PHE A 151 22.80 -1.08 -16.02
CA PHE A 151 22.12 -1.04 -17.31
C PHE A 151 22.20 0.34 -17.97
N ASN A 152 22.48 0.35 -19.27
CA ASN A 152 22.22 1.52 -20.09
C ASN A 152 20.70 1.74 -20.28
N LYS A 153 20.31 2.90 -20.82
CA LYS A 153 18.90 3.27 -20.98
C LYS A 153 18.08 2.25 -21.79
N HIS A 154 18.66 1.68 -22.86
CA HIS A 154 17.97 0.73 -23.73
C HIS A 154 17.81 -0.64 -23.06
N GLN A 155 18.85 -1.12 -22.37
CA GLN A 155 18.79 -2.35 -21.58
C GLN A 155 17.72 -2.25 -20.48
N PHE A 156 17.70 -1.15 -19.73
CA PHE A 156 16.68 -0.95 -18.71
C PHE A 156 15.28 -0.83 -19.33
N LEU A 157 15.12 -0.12 -20.45
CA LEU A 157 13.84 -0.03 -21.14
C LEU A 157 13.35 -1.42 -21.61
N PHE A 158 14.23 -2.26 -22.15
CA PHE A 158 13.90 -3.63 -22.55
C PHE A 158 13.37 -4.44 -21.38
N ILE A 159 14.09 -4.46 -20.24
CA ILE A 159 13.65 -5.17 -19.04
C ILE A 159 12.30 -4.63 -18.53
N LEU A 160 12.13 -3.31 -18.52
CA LEU A 160 10.88 -2.69 -18.10
C LEU A 160 9.71 -3.10 -19.01
N ILE A 161 9.91 -3.14 -20.33
CA ILE A 161 8.90 -3.61 -21.28
C ILE A 161 8.61 -5.09 -21.05
N SER A 162 9.61 -5.94 -20.89
CA SER A 162 9.42 -7.37 -20.62
C SER A 162 8.57 -7.61 -19.36
N VAL A 163 8.89 -6.90 -18.27
CA VAL A 163 8.11 -7.02 -17.02
C VAL A 163 6.70 -6.44 -17.18
N THR A 164 6.53 -5.34 -17.95
CA THR A 164 5.21 -4.81 -18.30
C THR A 164 4.36 -5.85 -19.06
N LEU A 165 4.96 -6.53 -20.05
CA LEU A 165 4.28 -7.57 -20.82
C LEU A 165 3.87 -8.75 -19.93
N ILE A 166 4.73 -9.20 -19.03
CA ILE A 166 4.39 -10.28 -18.08
C ILE A 166 3.27 -9.83 -17.12
N ASN A 167 3.41 -8.65 -16.53
CA ASN A 167 2.52 -8.21 -15.47
C ASN A 167 1.14 -7.77 -15.99
N SER A 168 1.11 -6.92 -17.02
CA SER A 168 -0.11 -6.28 -17.51
C SER A 168 -0.70 -6.95 -18.75
N VAL A 169 0.12 -7.49 -19.67
CA VAL A 169 -0.43 -8.17 -20.86
C VAL A 169 -0.78 -9.62 -20.54
N SER A 170 0.20 -10.43 -20.14
CA SER A 170 -0.02 -11.85 -19.80
C SER A 170 -0.90 -11.98 -18.54
N GLY A 171 -0.53 -11.29 -17.46
CA GLY A 171 -1.23 -11.37 -16.18
C GLY A 171 -2.66 -10.79 -16.19
N PHE A 172 -2.84 -9.60 -16.76
CA PHE A 172 -4.15 -8.91 -16.75
C PHE A 172 -4.97 -9.16 -18.01
N MET A 173 -4.46 -8.87 -19.21
CA MET A 173 -5.26 -8.99 -20.45
C MET A 173 -5.62 -10.45 -20.77
N PHE A 174 -4.64 -11.35 -20.72
CA PHE A 174 -4.84 -12.77 -21.06
C PHE A 174 -5.20 -13.65 -19.87
N GLY A 175 -5.23 -13.10 -18.64
CA GLY A 175 -5.61 -13.85 -17.44
C GLY A 175 -4.65 -14.98 -17.06
N ALA A 176 -3.42 -15.00 -17.59
CA ALA A 176 -2.41 -16.02 -17.28
C ALA A 176 -1.75 -15.79 -15.90
N GLY A 177 -2.38 -14.98 -15.03
CA GLY A 177 -1.85 -14.59 -13.72
C GLY A 177 -1.44 -15.75 -12.80
N PRO A 178 -2.17 -16.89 -12.76
CA PRO A 178 -1.73 -18.08 -12.01
C PRO A 178 -0.41 -18.69 -12.52
N ILE A 179 -0.14 -18.61 -13.83
CA ILE A 179 1.06 -19.17 -14.47
C ILE A 179 2.26 -18.25 -14.24
N VAL A 180 2.07 -16.94 -14.44
CA VAL A 180 3.17 -15.96 -14.34
C VAL A 180 3.33 -15.35 -12.94
N GLY A 181 2.50 -15.75 -11.97
CA GLY A 181 2.60 -15.28 -10.58
C GLY A 181 2.23 -13.82 -10.36
N THR A 182 1.31 -13.25 -11.15
CA THR A 182 0.90 -11.83 -11.02
C THR A 182 -0.33 -11.66 -10.12
N ASN A 183 -1.19 -12.68 -10.00
CA ASN A 183 -2.34 -12.72 -9.09
C ASN A 183 -3.16 -11.41 -9.04
N SER A 184 -3.59 -10.88 -10.20
CA SER A 184 -4.31 -9.59 -10.31
C SER A 184 -3.59 -8.39 -9.68
N GLY A 185 -2.27 -8.47 -9.59
CA GLY A 185 -1.39 -7.46 -9.01
C GLY A 185 -1.08 -7.63 -7.51
N PHE A 186 -1.62 -8.66 -6.85
CA PHE A 186 -1.32 -9.02 -5.46
C PHE A 186 -0.04 -9.86 -5.36
N SER A 187 1.05 -9.41 -5.95
CA SER A 187 2.28 -10.20 -6.00
C SER A 187 3.56 -9.38 -5.96
N LEU A 188 4.65 -10.07 -5.61
CA LEU A 188 6.00 -9.51 -5.62
C LEU A 188 6.41 -9.05 -7.02
N ILE A 189 6.01 -9.77 -8.08
CA ILE A 189 6.34 -9.39 -9.47
C ILE A 189 5.70 -8.04 -9.81
N SER A 190 4.46 -7.81 -9.38
CA SER A 190 3.79 -6.52 -9.58
C SER A 190 4.47 -5.40 -8.79
N PHE A 191 4.99 -5.69 -7.60
CA PHE A 191 5.76 -4.72 -6.82
C PHE A 191 7.10 -4.39 -7.46
N VAL A 192 7.82 -5.39 -7.97
CA VAL A 192 9.05 -5.19 -8.75
C VAL A 192 8.75 -4.37 -10.00
N HIS A 193 7.67 -4.65 -10.72
CA HIS A 193 7.25 -3.89 -11.89
C HIS A 193 7.06 -2.39 -11.56
N ILE A 194 6.27 -2.07 -10.52
CA ILE A 194 6.03 -0.69 -10.10
C ILE A 194 7.34 -0.01 -9.67
N TYR A 195 8.20 -0.74 -8.95
CA TYR A 195 9.51 -0.25 -8.53
C TYR A 195 10.40 0.12 -9.73
N LEU A 196 10.43 -0.72 -10.77
CA LEU A 196 11.16 -0.47 -12.01
C LEU A 196 10.59 0.71 -12.80
N ILE A 197 9.26 0.84 -12.89
CA ILE A 197 8.63 2.02 -13.52
C ILE A 197 9.10 3.29 -12.80
N ALA A 198 9.05 3.31 -11.46
CA ALA A 198 9.41 4.48 -10.68
C ALA A 198 10.88 4.88 -10.85
N GLN A 199 11.79 3.91 -10.88
CA GLN A 199 13.23 4.11 -11.12
C GLN A 199 13.53 4.55 -12.55
N TYR A 200 12.82 4.04 -13.55
CA TYR A 200 12.98 4.47 -14.93
C TYR A 200 12.54 5.92 -15.10
N ILE A 201 11.38 6.27 -14.54
CA ILE A 201 10.84 7.63 -14.59
C ILE A 201 11.77 8.61 -13.87
N SER A 202 12.26 8.26 -12.68
CA SER A 202 13.17 9.13 -11.91
C SER A 202 14.50 9.39 -12.62
N LYS A 203 15.01 8.41 -13.39
CA LYS A 203 16.31 8.49 -14.07
C LYS A 203 16.26 9.14 -15.46
N TYR A 204 15.19 8.91 -16.23
CA TYR A 204 15.20 9.22 -17.67
C TYR A 204 14.06 10.10 -18.18
N VAL A 205 13.05 10.43 -17.37
CA VAL A 205 11.86 11.17 -17.84
C VAL A 205 11.88 12.60 -17.31
N ASN A 206 11.48 13.55 -18.18
CA ASN A 206 11.30 14.95 -17.78
C ASN A 206 10.08 15.08 -16.84
N LEU A 207 10.35 15.45 -15.58
CA LEU A 207 9.35 15.50 -14.52
C LEU A 207 8.41 16.71 -14.62
N ASP A 208 8.82 17.80 -15.28
CA ASP A 208 8.01 19.02 -15.39
C ASP A 208 6.76 18.80 -16.25
N LYS A 209 6.90 18.03 -17.35
CA LYS A 209 5.76 17.64 -18.19
C LYS A 209 4.79 16.71 -17.44
N LEU A 210 5.33 15.76 -16.68
CA LEU A 210 4.51 14.81 -15.92
C LEU A 210 3.71 15.51 -14.82
N THR A 211 4.33 16.42 -14.08
CA THR A 211 3.69 17.14 -12.97
C THR A 211 2.60 18.12 -13.45
N LYS A 212 2.77 18.74 -14.62
CA LYS A 212 1.79 19.70 -15.17
C LYS A 212 0.42 19.07 -15.43
N TYR A 213 0.40 17.86 -16.01
CA TYR A 213 -0.84 17.20 -16.42
C TYR A 213 -1.32 16.12 -15.45
N SER A 214 -0.59 15.88 -14.36
CA SER A 214 -0.85 14.76 -13.47
C SER A 214 -2.24 14.74 -12.81
N PRO A 215 -2.87 15.88 -12.42
CA PRO A 215 -4.22 15.83 -11.87
C PRO A 215 -5.25 15.40 -12.91
N ALA A 216 -5.12 15.91 -14.15
CA ALA A 216 -6.00 15.56 -15.25
C ALA A 216 -5.85 14.08 -15.63
N VAL A 217 -4.62 13.58 -15.71
CA VAL A 217 -4.37 12.16 -16.03
C VAL A 217 -4.91 11.24 -14.93
N TYR A 218 -4.78 11.61 -13.65
CA TYR A 218 -5.39 10.87 -12.54
C TYR A 218 -6.92 10.81 -12.68
N VAL A 219 -7.58 11.96 -12.85
CA VAL A 219 -9.04 12.03 -12.97
C VAL A 219 -9.54 11.27 -14.18
N VAL A 220 -8.93 11.47 -15.36
CA VAL A 220 -9.33 10.77 -16.59
C VAL A 220 -9.14 9.26 -16.44
N SER A 221 -8.00 8.79 -15.93
CA SER A 221 -7.76 7.35 -15.76
C SER A 221 -8.74 6.72 -14.77
N SER A 222 -9.01 7.36 -13.63
CA SER A 222 -9.99 6.87 -12.64
C SER A 222 -11.42 6.92 -13.17
N LEU A 223 -11.80 7.95 -13.94
CA LEU A 223 -13.09 7.99 -14.62
C LEU A 223 -13.22 6.90 -15.68
N THR A 224 -12.16 6.62 -16.45
CA THR A 224 -12.17 5.50 -17.41
C THR A 224 -12.36 4.17 -16.69
N VAL A 225 -11.66 3.93 -15.57
CA VAL A 225 -11.87 2.72 -14.74
C VAL A 225 -13.32 2.64 -14.25
N PHE A 226 -13.90 3.74 -13.78
CA PHE A 226 -15.30 3.81 -13.37
C PHE A 226 -16.27 3.48 -14.50
N LEU A 227 -16.12 4.12 -15.67
CA LEU A 227 -17.01 3.90 -16.82
C LEU A 227 -16.91 2.45 -17.33
N LEU A 228 -15.70 1.88 -17.38
CA LEU A 228 -15.50 0.48 -17.72
C LEU A 228 -16.17 -0.46 -16.71
N ALA A 229 -16.08 -0.15 -15.41
CA ALA A 229 -16.73 -0.95 -14.37
C ALA A 229 -18.27 -0.90 -14.50
N ILE A 230 -18.85 0.29 -14.71
CA ILE A 230 -20.29 0.46 -14.94
C ILE A 230 -20.74 -0.28 -16.21
N PHE A 231 -19.98 -0.16 -17.30
CA PHE A 231 -20.26 -0.88 -18.53
C PHE A 231 -20.24 -2.40 -18.33
N SER A 232 -19.23 -2.92 -17.64
CA SER A 232 -19.12 -4.36 -17.33
C SER A 232 -20.27 -4.87 -16.47
N ILE A 233 -20.68 -4.11 -15.44
CA ILE A 233 -21.83 -4.47 -14.59
C ILE A 233 -23.13 -4.49 -15.39
N THR A 234 -23.38 -3.45 -16.19
CA THR A 234 -24.69 -3.24 -16.84
C THR A 234 -24.86 -3.98 -18.16
N GLN A 235 -23.79 -4.18 -18.93
CA GLN A 235 -23.85 -4.72 -20.29
C GLN A 235 -23.21 -6.10 -20.44
N MET A 236 -22.35 -6.53 -19.51
CA MET A 236 -21.56 -7.77 -19.64
C MET A 236 -21.82 -8.79 -18.53
N SER A 237 -23.00 -8.74 -17.89
CA SER A 237 -23.39 -9.67 -16.81
C SER A 237 -22.32 -9.80 -15.71
N GLN A 238 -21.69 -8.68 -15.33
CA GLN A 238 -20.63 -8.60 -14.31
C GLN A 238 -19.32 -9.35 -14.63
N THR A 239 -19.16 -9.86 -15.86
CA THR A 239 -17.94 -10.56 -16.25
C THR A 239 -16.76 -9.59 -16.31
N GLY A 240 -15.70 -9.90 -15.56
CA GLY A 240 -14.42 -9.20 -15.65
C GLY A 240 -14.27 -7.91 -14.83
N ILE A 241 -15.23 -7.52 -13.98
CA ILE A 241 -15.10 -6.34 -13.09
C ILE A 241 -13.85 -6.44 -12.22
N GLY A 242 -13.58 -7.65 -11.74
CA GLY A 242 -12.38 -7.96 -11.00
C GLY A 242 -11.08 -7.58 -11.71
N LYS A 243 -11.04 -7.78 -13.03
CA LYS A 243 -9.89 -7.39 -13.86
C LYS A 243 -9.79 -5.86 -13.95
N ILE A 244 -10.91 -5.15 -14.08
CA ILE A 244 -10.92 -3.68 -14.20
C ILE A 244 -10.26 -3.02 -12.98
N TYR A 245 -10.49 -3.55 -11.79
CA TYR A 245 -9.88 -3.07 -10.55
C TYR A 245 -8.55 -3.76 -10.18
N ALA A 246 -8.01 -4.63 -11.02
CA ALA A 246 -6.76 -5.31 -10.73
C ALA A 246 -5.59 -4.32 -10.65
N TYR A 247 -4.67 -4.50 -9.70
CA TYR A 247 -3.55 -3.58 -9.50
C TYR A 247 -2.56 -3.60 -10.68
N ASN A 248 -2.56 -4.66 -11.49
CA ASN A 248 -1.78 -4.77 -12.72
C ASN A 248 -2.49 -4.21 -13.97
N ASN A 249 -3.69 -3.64 -13.84
CA ASN A 249 -4.34 -2.88 -14.91
C ASN A 249 -3.52 -1.60 -15.21
N PRO A 250 -3.10 -1.38 -16.47
CA PRO A 250 -2.37 -0.16 -16.88
C PRO A 250 -3.03 1.16 -16.48
N LEU A 251 -4.38 1.25 -16.51
CA LEU A 251 -5.08 2.47 -16.11
C LEU A 251 -4.91 2.78 -14.62
N VAL A 252 -4.96 1.73 -13.77
CA VAL A 252 -4.73 1.87 -12.32
C VAL A 252 -3.27 2.27 -12.04
N LEU A 253 -2.32 1.74 -12.80
CA LEU A 253 -0.91 2.12 -12.71
C LEU A 253 -0.69 3.58 -13.13
N ILE A 254 -1.22 4.00 -14.28
CA ILE A 254 -1.11 5.38 -14.78
C ILE A 254 -1.73 6.37 -13.79
N ALA A 255 -2.90 6.04 -13.23
CA ALA A 255 -3.56 6.84 -12.21
C ALA A 255 -2.70 6.99 -10.94
N ALA A 256 -2.10 5.89 -10.45
CA ALA A 256 -1.22 5.90 -9.28
C ALA A 256 0.06 6.75 -9.48
N VAL A 257 0.70 6.63 -10.65
CA VAL A 257 1.88 7.44 -11.01
C VAL A 257 1.52 8.92 -11.09
N SER A 258 0.37 9.23 -11.71
CA SER A 258 -0.09 10.62 -11.84
C SER A 258 -0.45 11.22 -10.47
N PHE A 259 -1.11 10.45 -9.60
CA PHE A 259 -1.41 10.88 -8.24
C PHE A 259 -0.13 11.20 -7.44
N PHE A 260 0.93 10.40 -7.58
CA PHE A 260 2.24 10.72 -7.01
C PHE A 260 2.77 12.07 -7.48
N PHE A 261 2.74 12.32 -8.79
CA PHE A 261 3.27 13.57 -9.36
C PHE A 261 2.45 14.80 -8.99
N PHE A 262 1.14 14.66 -8.77
CA PHE A 262 0.32 15.74 -8.22
C PHE A 262 0.86 16.21 -6.87
N PHE A 263 1.09 15.28 -5.93
CA PHE A 263 1.66 15.63 -4.62
C PHE A 263 3.12 16.09 -4.72
N LYS A 264 3.92 15.50 -5.62
CA LYS A 264 5.32 15.91 -5.82
C LYS A 264 5.46 17.39 -6.21
N ASN A 265 4.45 17.95 -6.91
CA ASN A 265 4.43 19.36 -7.31
C ASN A 265 4.05 20.32 -6.16
N LEU A 266 3.43 19.83 -5.09
CA LEU A 266 3.08 20.67 -3.94
C LEU A 266 4.35 21.15 -3.22
N ARG A 267 4.41 22.45 -2.93
CA ARG A 267 5.55 23.10 -2.25
C ARG A 267 5.11 23.64 -0.91
N PHE A 268 5.34 22.88 0.16
CA PHE A 268 5.14 23.32 1.54
C PHE A 268 6.01 22.51 2.50
N ARG A 269 6.14 23.00 3.73
CA ARG A 269 6.77 22.28 4.85
C ARG A 269 5.82 22.28 6.04
N SER A 270 5.65 21.13 6.69
CA SER A 270 4.78 20.99 7.86
C SER A 270 5.36 19.98 8.85
N SER A 271 5.68 20.44 10.05
CA SER A 271 6.13 19.59 11.16
C SER A 271 5.03 18.62 11.59
N PHE A 272 3.77 19.06 11.58
CA PHE A 272 2.61 18.23 11.92
C PHE A 272 2.49 17.02 10.98
N VAL A 273 2.49 17.25 9.66
CA VAL A 273 2.46 16.17 8.67
C VAL A 273 3.63 15.21 8.85
N ASN A 274 4.84 15.76 9.00
CA ASN A 274 6.06 14.98 9.19
C ASN A 274 6.07 14.17 10.51
N SER A 275 5.29 14.59 11.50
CA SER A 275 5.14 13.88 12.77
C SER A 275 4.14 12.73 12.70
N ILE A 276 3.16 12.78 11.81
CA ILE A 276 2.12 11.75 11.67
C ILE A 276 2.55 10.65 10.70
N SER A 277 3.21 11.02 9.61
CA SER A 277 3.53 10.08 8.52
C SER A 277 4.35 8.84 8.90
N PRO A 278 5.22 8.82 9.94
CA PRO A 278 5.92 7.60 10.34
C PRO A 278 5.00 6.46 10.80
N TYR A 279 3.79 6.79 11.26
CA TYR A 279 2.87 5.85 11.88
C TYR A 279 1.88 5.20 10.90
N VAL A 280 1.87 5.62 9.62
CA VAL A 280 0.89 5.12 8.64
C VAL A 280 0.95 3.61 8.45
N LEU A 281 2.13 2.98 8.61
CA LEU A 281 2.26 1.53 8.54
C LEU A 281 1.56 0.85 9.72
N GLY A 282 1.66 1.38 10.94
CA GLY A 282 0.94 0.80 12.07
C GLY A 282 -0.57 0.97 11.94
N VAL A 283 -1.03 2.10 11.40
CA VAL A 283 -2.44 2.29 11.02
C VAL A 283 -2.90 1.21 10.02
N TYR A 284 -2.07 0.89 9.02
CA TYR A 284 -2.34 -0.20 8.08
C TYR A 284 -2.49 -1.55 8.79
N LEU A 285 -1.50 -1.93 9.59
CA LEU A 285 -1.48 -3.20 10.30
C LEU A 285 -2.66 -3.33 11.27
N PHE A 286 -3.03 -2.23 11.93
CA PHE A 286 -4.17 -2.19 12.84
C PHE A 286 -5.49 -2.45 12.13
N HIS A 287 -5.86 -1.61 11.14
CA HIS A 287 -7.20 -1.66 10.56
C HIS A 287 -7.41 -2.87 9.64
N ASP A 288 -6.35 -3.32 8.96
CA ASP A 288 -6.43 -4.43 7.99
C ASP A 288 -6.17 -5.80 8.63
N HIS A 289 -5.90 -5.86 9.95
CA HIS A 289 -5.86 -7.14 10.64
C HIS A 289 -7.23 -7.85 10.51
N PRO A 290 -7.29 -9.16 10.21
CA PRO A 290 -8.56 -9.86 9.97
C PRO A 290 -9.61 -9.66 11.06
N LEU A 291 -9.21 -9.74 12.33
CA LEU A 291 -10.12 -9.53 13.46
C LEU A 291 -10.59 -8.08 13.55
N THR A 292 -9.68 -7.09 13.49
CA THR A 292 -10.06 -5.68 13.51
C THR A 292 -10.99 -5.35 12.35
N ARG A 293 -10.66 -5.80 11.14
CA ARG A 293 -11.48 -5.61 9.95
C ARG A 293 -12.89 -6.17 10.13
N LYS A 294 -13.01 -7.39 10.69
CA LYS A 294 -14.32 -7.98 11.02
C LYS A 294 -15.14 -7.05 11.92
N TYR A 295 -14.57 -6.59 13.04
CA TYR A 295 -15.27 -5.66 13.95
C TYR A 295 -15.59 -4.31 13.31
N LEU A 296 -14.70 -3.75 12.48
CA LEU A 296 -14.94 -2.50 11.75
C LEU A 296 -16.12 -2.64 10.79
N ILE A 297 -16.25 -3.77 10.11
CA ILE A 297 -17.36 -4.03 9.19
C ILE A 297 -18.66 -4.24 9.98
N GLU A 298 -18.65 -5.19 10.91
CA GLU A 298 -19.86 -5.60 11.63
C GLU A 298 -20.46 -4.46 12.45
N ASN A 299 -19.61 -3.60 13.02
CA ASN A 299 -20.06 -2.53 13.90
C ASN A 299 -20.06 -1.16 13.24
N LEU A 300 -19.00 -0.74 12.52
CA LEU A 300 -18.92 0.65 12.02
C LEU A 300 -19.49 0.82 10.63
N PHE A 301 -19.21 -0.11 9.69
CA PHE A 301 -19.76 0.00 8.34
C PHE A 301 -21.29 -0.08 8.36
N ASN A 302 -21.86 -1.01 9.12
CA ASN A 302 -23.30 -1.14 9.26
C ASN A 302 -23.96 0.11 9.88
N LEU A 303 -23.31 0.77 10.85
CA LEU A 303 -23.79 2.03 11.42
C LEU A 303 -23.79 3.18 10.41
N SER A 304 -22.93 3.13 9.38
CA SER A 304 -22.92 4.15 8.34
C SER A 304 -24.12 4.03 7.39
N GLN A 305 -24.82 2.90 7.36
CA GLN A 305 -25.93 2.68 6.41
C GLN A 305 -27.14 3.54 6.80
N HIS A 306 -27.24 4.70 6.18
CA HIS A 306 -28.36 5.62 6.31
C HIS A 306 -29.25 5.58 5.07
N ARG A 307 -30.54 5.92 5.23
CA ARG A 307 -31.47 6.06 4.08
C ARG A 307 -31.02 7.14 3.09
N SER A 308 -30.32 8.17 3.57
CA SER A 308 -29.74 9.21 2.72
C SER A 308 -28.33 8.80 2.29
N VAL A 309 -28.12 8.73 0.98
CA VAL A 309 -26.81 8.45 0.36
C VAL A 309 -25.75 9.43 0.86
N TRP A 310 -26.09 10.71 1.00
CA TRP A 310 -25.17 11.74 1.48
C TRP A 310 -24.72 11.50 2.93
N LEU A 311 -25.67 11.18 3.82
CA LEU A 311 -25.35 10.87 5.21
C LEU A 311 -24.53 9.58 5.33
N HIS A 312 -24.80 8.60 4.47
CA HIS A 312 -24.03 7.37 4.42
C HIS A 312 -22.55 7.65 4.08
N PHE A 313 -22.28 8.37 2.99
CA PHE A 313 -20.90 8.69 2.59
C PHE A 313 -20.19 9.65 3.54
N PHE A 314 -20.92 10.59 4.15
CA PHE A 314 -20.36 11.42 5.22
C PHE A 314 -19.93 10.57 6.42
N SER A 315 -20.76 9.61 6.82
CA SER A 315 -20.45 8.69 7.93
C SER A 315 -19.27 7.79 7.60
N LEU A 316 -19.17 7.28 6.36
CA LEU A 316 -17.98 6.53 5.92
C LEU A 316 -16.70 7.34 5.97
N LEU A 317 -16.74 8.61 5.55
CA LEU A 317 -15.60 9.51 5.65
C LEU A 317 -15.20 9.73 7.11
N LEU A 318 -16.18 9.98 7.99
CA LEU A 318 -15.93 10.15 9.42
C LEU A 318 -15.31 8.89 10.04
N ILE A 319 -15.85 7.71 9.77
CA ILE A 319 -15.31 6.42 10.23
C ILE A 319 -13.89 6.23 9.74
N THR A 320 -13.62 6.52 8.47
CA THR A 320 -12.27 6.41 7.87
C THR A 320 -11.25 7.25 8.67
N VAL A 321 -11.61 8.50 8.98
CA VAL A 321 -10.77 9.41 9.76
C VAL A 321 -10.60 8.93 11.21
N LEU A 322 -11.67 8.46 11.85
CA LEU A 322 -11.61 7.94 13.22
C LEU A 322 -10.73 6.69 13.32
N VAL A 323 -10.86 5.75 12.38
CA VAL A 323 -10.02 4.54 12.31
C VAL A 323 -8.54 4.91 12.12
N PHE A 324 -8.25 5.89 11.26
CA PHE A 324 -6.89 6.40 11.09
C PHE A 324 -6.32 6.93 12.41
N PHE A 325 -7.06 7.78 13.12
CA PHE A 325 -6.59 8.35 14.38
C PHE A 325 -6.48 7.31 15.50
N ALA A 326 -7.40 6.34 15.58
CA ALA A 326 -7.31 5.22 16.52
C ALA A 326 -6.03 4.40 16.27
N GLY A 327 -5.77 4.03 15.00
CA GLY A 327 -4.55 3.35 14.61
C GLY A 327 -3.29 4.15 14.94
N PHE A 328 -3.30 5.46 14.69
CA PHE A 328 -2.19 6.37 14.99
C PHE A 328 -1.86 6.43 16.49
N ILE A 329 -2.89 6.50 17.34
CA ILE A 329 -2.71 6.51 18.81
C ILE A 329 -2.14 5.18 19.29
N ILE A 330 -2.68 4.05 18.80
CA ILE A 330 -2.18 2.71 19.12
C ILE A 330 -0.72 2.58 18.67
N ASP A 331 -0.38 3.14 17.51
CA ASP A 331 0.96 3.01 16.95
C ASP A 331 2.02 3.81 17.74
N LYS A 332 1.63 4.93 18.35
CA LYS A 332 2.48 5.64 19.31
C LYS A 332 2.80 4.79 20.54
N ILE A 333 1.81 4.06 21.06
CA ILE A 333 2.02 3.14 22.19
C ILE A 333 2.98 2.02 21.78
N ARG A 334 2.77 1.45 20.59
CA ARG A 334 3.64 0.42 20.01
C ARG A 334 5.08 0.91 19.86
N GLU A 335 5.29 2.14 19.39
CA GLU A 335 6.63 2.72 19.23
C GLU A 335 7.40 2.76 20.56
N ILE A 336 6.74 3.17 21.65
CA ILE A 336 7.32 3.22 23.00
C ILE A 336 7.76 1.82 23.45
N ILE A 337 6.94 0.80 23.17
CA ILE A 337 7.20 -0.59 23.58
C ILE A 337 8.31 -1.24 22.73
N LEU A 338 8.25 -1.14 21.40
CA LEU A 338 9.12 -1.91 20.49
C LEU A 338 10.46 -1.24 20.17
N THR A 339 10.55 0.08 20.26
CA THR A 339 11.79 0.78 19.92
C THR A 339 12.99 0.33 20.77
N PRO A 340 12.87 0.23 22.12
CA PRO A 340 13.96 -0.26 22.96
C PRO A 340 14.35 -1.71 22.65
N VAL A 341 13.36 -2.57 22.39
CA VAL A 341 13.57 -4.00 22.07
C VAL A 341 14.37 -4.14 20.78
N THR A 342 13.94 -3.45 19.73
CA THR A 342 14.59 -3.50 18.41
C THR A 342 16.05 -3.01 18.49
N GLN A 343 16.30 -1.93 19.24
CA GLN A 343 17.65 -1.39 19.42
C GLN A 343 18.56 -2.38 20.17
N ARG A 344 18.07 -3.00 21.25
CA ARG A 344 18.83 -4.00 22.02
C ARG A 344 19.21 -5.22 21.18
N ILE A 345 18.30 -5.73 20.34
CA ILE A 345 18.57 -6.87 19.46
C ILE A 345 19.68 -6.53 18.45
N ILE A 346 19.59 -5.36 17.81
CA ILE A 346 20.60 -4.94 16.83
C ILE A 346 21.99 -4.82 17.46
N GLN A 347 22.07 -4.24 18.66
CA GLN A 347 23.32 -4.09 19.40
C GLN A 347 23.88 -5.44 19.84
N LYS A 348 23.06 -6.29 20.46
CA LYS A 348 23.47 -7.60 21.01
C LYS A 348 24.05 -8.52 19.94
N PHE A 349 23.46 -8.53 18.74
CA PHE A 349 23.87 -9.42 17.66
C PHE A 349 24.78 -8.75 16.61
N ASN A 350 25.20 -7.50 16.85
CA ASN A 350 26.03 -6.70 15.94
C ASN A 350 25.53 -6.75 14.47
N LEU A 351 24.21 -6.68 14.28
CA LEU A 351 23.58 -6.94 12.99
C LEU A 351 23.86 -5.85 11.95
N ALA A 352 24.30 -4.67 12.38
CA ALA A 352 24.72 -3.59 11.49
C ALA A 352 25.79 -4.03 10.48
N ARG A 353 26.58 -5.06 10.80
CA ARG A 353 27.58 -5.62 9.86
C ARG A 353 26.97 -6.19 8.58
N VAL A 354 25.71 -6.64 8.62
CA VAL A 354 25.00 -7.21 7.46
C VAL A 354 24.81 -6.16 6.37
N GLU A 355 24.67 -4.89 6.74
CA GLU A 355 24.52 -3.79 5.78
C GLU A 355 25.77 -3.63 4.90
N ARG A 356 26.96 -3.99 5.41
CA ARG A 356 28.23 -3.92 4.67
C ARG A 356 28.33 -4.92 3.52
N VAL A 357 27.59 -6.03 3.58
CA VAL A 357 27.55 -7.03 2.51
C VAL A 357 26.90 -6.44 1.25
N PHE A 358 25.89 -5.60 1.42
CA PHE A 358 25.13 -5.01 0.32
C PHE A 358 25.64 -3.62 -0.12
N SER A 359 26.59 -3.04 0.62
CA SER A 359 27.19 -1.74 0.30
C SER A 359 28.43 -1.84 -0.61
N MET A 360 28.57 -2.90 -1.39
CA MET A 360 29.74 -3.06 -2.27
C MET A 360 29.81 -1.87 -3.24
N LYS A 361 30.96 -1.17 -3.20
CA LYS A 361 31.27 -0.08 -4.14
C LYS A 361 31.24 -0.64 -5.57
N PRO A 362 30.77 0.14 -6.56
CA PRO A 362 31.04 -0.21 -7.94
C PRO A 362 32.56 -0.30 -8.11
N SER A 363 33.03 -1.47 -8.55
CA SER A 363 34.40 -1.73 -8.98
C SER A 363 34.69 -1.04 -10.28
#